data_AF-A0A291GK38-F1
#
_entry.id   AF-A0A291GK38-F1
#
_cell.length_a   1.000
_cell.length_b   1.000
_cell.length_c   1.000
_cell.angle_alpha   90.00
_cell.angle_beta   90.00
_cell.angle_gamma   90.00
#
_symmetry.space_group_name_H-M   'P 1'
#
loop_
_entity.id
_entity.type
_entity.pdbx_description
1 polymer ?
#
loop_
_entity_poly.entity_id
_entity_poly.type
_entity_poly.pdbx_seq_one_letter_code
_entity_poly.pdbx_strand_id
1 'polypeptide(L)'
;MLTTRHLRTGAAAAALILSLAACGASQDESPTASSDSGGAEAGETTQAAPEQSPEDSEESATEDGSAAEEQDSADEGDDAAAGVEAGTLTITLDGEETTLTPDIVRCNGEPGTIRNVIIKGQEGELPLIKVTPGEFAMVKLDDQGEPEKSSSTTDITAEDDTITFAEATIGDAVVDGTVPCLQGEDD
;
A
#
# COMPACT_ATOMS: atom_id res chain seq x y z
N MET A 1 -48.16 -12.07 20.84
CA MET A 1 -48.58 -10.69 20.54
C MET A 1 -47.86 -10.27 19.27
N LEU A 2 -48.59 -10.09 18.17
CA LEU A 2 -48.06 -9.64 16.87
C LEU A 2 -48.21 -8.12 16.80
N THR A 3 -47.10 -7.42 16.59
CA THR A 3 -47.04 -5.98 16.26
C THR A 3 -45.65 -5.70 15.72
N THR A 4 -45.34 -4.98 14.64
CA THR A 4 -46.04 -4.48 13.45
C THR A 4 -44.88 -4.12 12.52
N ARG A 5 -44.92 -4.54 11.25
CA ARG A 5 -43.88 -4.20 10.25
C ARG A 5 -43.86 -2.70 9.96
N HIS A 6 -42.69 -2.10 9.83
CA HIS A 6 -42.50 -0.83 9.15
C HIS A 6 -41.66 -1.05 7.89
N LEU A 7 -42.36 -1.26 6.77
CA LEU A 7 -41.82 -0.92 5.46
C LEU A 7 -41.86 0.60 5.34
N ARG A 8 -40.72 1.23 5.03
CA ARG A 8 -40.70 2.54 4.37
C ARG A 8 -39.87 2.46 3.10
N THR A 9 -40.63 2.34 2.03
CA THR A 9 -40.29 2.57 0.64
C THR A 9 -39.79 4.00 0.45
N GLY A 10 -38.64 4.16 -0.22
CA GLY A 10 -38.15 5.43 -0.74
C GLY A 10 -37.48 5.20 -2.08
N ALA A 11 -38.29 5.11 -3.14
CA ALA A 11 -37.80 5.13 -4.51
C ALA A 11 -37.68 6.60 -4.96
N ALA A 12 -36.50 7.00 -5.41
CA ALA A 12 -36.32 8.21 -6.21
C ALA A 12 -35.34 7.90 -7.34
N ALA A 13 -35.89 7.46 -8.47
CA ALA A 13 -35.19 7.44 -9.74
C ALA A 13 -35.08 8.87 -10.26
N ALA A 14 -33.86 9.33 -10.53
CA ALA A 14 -33.60 10.53 -11.31
C ALA A 14 -32.57 10.19 -12.39
N ALA A 15 -33.09 9.91 -13.59
CA ALA A 15 -32.30 9.84 -14.82
C ALA A 15 -31.96 11.26 -15.28
N LEU A 16 -30.69 11.56 -15.52
CA LEU A 16 -30.26 12.80 -16.18
C LEU A 16 -29.21 12.52 -17.28
N ILE A 17 -29.74 12.30 -18.48
CA ILE A 17 -29.35 12.88 -19.79
C ILE A 17 -27.84 12.93 -20.13
N LEU A 18 -27.45 12.02 -21.03
CA LEU A 18 -26.30 12.07 -21.94
C LEU A 18 -26.21 13.41 -22.70
N SER A 19 -25.08 14.09 -22.60
CA SER A 19 -24.69 15.13 -23.56
C SER A 19 -23.47 14.66 -24.36
N LEU A 20 -23.72 14.15 -25.57
CA LEU A 20 -22.69 13.93 -26.58
C LEU A 20 -22.22 15.28 -27.13
N ALA A 21 -21.04 15.73 -26.75
CA ALA A 21 -20.30 16.74 -27.52
C ALA A 21 -19.47 16.01 -28.57
N ALA A 22 -20.09 15.76 -29.72
CA ALA A 22 -19.40 15.43 -30.97
C ALA A 22 -19.13 16.74 -31.72
N CYS A 23 -17.87 17.16 -31.76
CA CYS A 23 -17.32 18.14 -32.72
C CYS A 23 -15.79 18.17 -32.50
N GLY A 24 -14.90 17.92 -33.45
CA GLY A 24 -15.02 17.64 -34.87
C GLY A 24 -13.62 17.60 -35.49
N ALA A 25 -13.60 17.15 -36.75
CA ALA A 25 -12.59 17.42 -37.79
C ALA A 25 -11.14 16.96 -37.58
N SER A 26 -10.85 15.81 -38.19
CA SER A 26 -9.74 15.56 -39.13
C SER A 26 -8.57 16.56 -39.17
N GLN A 27 -7.35 16.03 -39.00
CA GLN A 27 -6.25 16.25 -39.95
C GLN A 27 -5.24 15.11 -39.86
N ASP A 28 -5.19 14.34 -40.95
CA ASP A 28 -4.12 13.45 -41.37
C ASP A 28 -2.97 14.33 -41.87
N GLU A 29 -1.81 14.30 -41.22
CA GLU A 29 -0.53 14.71 -41.81
C GLU A 29 0.61 13.83 -41.25
N SER A 30 0.90 12.74 -41.95
CA SER A 30 2.29 12.29 -42.16
C SER A 30 2.68 12.81 -43.55
N PRO A 31 3.87 13.39 -43.80
CA PRO A 31 5.18 12.74 -43.66
C PRO A 31 6.25 13.75 -43.14
N THR A 32 7.52 13.46 -42.86
CA THR A 32 8.58 12.89 -43.68
C THR A 32 9.77 12.56 -42.77
N ALA A 33 10.42 11.43 -43.02
CA ALA A 33 11.79 11.20 -42.59
C ALA A 33 12.71 12.31 -43.12
N SER A 34 13.61 12.80 -42.26
CA SER A 34 14.92 13.25 -42.71
C SER A 34 15.94 12.93 -41.63
N SER A 35 16.83 11.99 -41.97
CA SER A 35 18.09 11.79 -41.28
C SER A 35 18.86 13.11 -41.25
N ASP A 36 19.48 13.44 -40.11
CA ASP A 36 20.74 14.16 -40.14
C ASP A 36 21.71 13.57 -39.12
N SER A 37 22.89 13.34 -39.67
CA SER A 37 24.04 12.64 -39.15
C SER A 37 25.06 13.65 -38.60
N GLY A 38 25.72 13.31 -37.50
CA GLY A 38 26.94 13.98 -37.07
C GLY A 38 27.01 13.94 -35.55
N GLY A 39 27.89 13.15 -34.94
CA GLY A 39 29.35 13.28 -35.03
C GLY A 39 29.78 13.77 -33.64
N ALA A 40 30.19 12.91 -32.72
CA ALA A 40 31.48 12.24 -32.60
C ALA A 40 32.25 12.78 -31.38
N GLU A 41 33.16 11.93 -30.89
CA GLU A 41 34.28 12.19 -29.99
C GLU A 41 34.07 12.22 -28.46
N ALA A 42 34.38 11.06 -27.87
CA ALA A 42 35.50 10.84 -26.96
C ALA A 42 35.73 11.82 -25.80
N GLY A 43 35.51 11.30 -24.58
CA GLY A 43 36.14 11.76 -23.35
C GLY A 43 36.78 10.57 -22.63
N GLU A 44 38.00 10.22 -23.02
CA GLU A 44 38.88 9.29 -22.34
C GLU A 44 39.67 10.06 -21.27
N THR A 45 39.59 9.67 -20.00
CA THR A 45 40.53 10.10 -18.96
C THR A 45 40.88 8.95 -18.00
N THR A 46 41.94 8.24 -18.35
CA THR A 46 43.12 7.89 -17.53
C THR A 46 42.96 7.64 -16.01
N GLN A 47 43.02 6.36 -15.65
CA GLN A 47 44.04 5.69 -14.81
C GLN A 47 44.63 6.40 -13.58
N ALA A 48 44.46 5.80 -12.39
CA ALA A 48 45.54 5.53 -11.41
C ALA A 48 45.07 4.59 -10.28
N ALA A 49 45.60 3.37 -10.27
CA ALA A 49 46.02 2.67 -9.04
C ALA A 49 47.52 3.03 -8.83
N PRO A 50 48.23 2.73 -7.71
CA PRO A 50 48.00 1.58 -6.82
C PRO A 50 48.47 1.75 -5.33
N GLU A 51 48.39 0.62 -4.60
CA GLU A 51 49.30 0.15 -3.52
C GLU A 51 49.04 0.40 -2.01
N GLN A 52 48.81 -0.74 -1.33
CA GLN A 52 49.54 -1.31 -0.18
C GLN A 52 49.08 -1.04 1.29
N SER A 53 48.78 -2.18 1.94
CA SER A 53 48.65 -2.59 3.36
C SER A 53 49.80 -2.09 4.28
N PRO A 54 49.89 -2.39 5.61
CA PRO A 54 49.24 -3.43 6.44
C PRO A 54 48.94 -3.04 7.93
N GLU A 55 48.73 -4.08 8.76
CA GLU A 55 48.89 -4.17 10.24
C GLU A 55 47.65 -3.79 11.07
N ASP A 56 47.31 -4.40 12.20
CA ASP A 56 47.62 -5.64 12.94
C ASP A 56 46.89 -5.40 14.27
N SER A 57 46.14 -6.37 14.81
CA SER A 57 46.07 -6.57 16.26
C SER A 57 45.16 -7.72 16.62
N GLU A 58 45.75 -8.58 17.42
CA GLU A 58 45.37 -9.93 17.78
C GLU A 58 44.36 -10.00 18.93
N GLU A 59 43.69 -11.15 18.97
CA GLU A 59 43.34 -11.97 20.12
C GLU A 59 42.79 -11.36 21.42
N SER A 60 41.62 -11.88 21.83
CA SER A 60 41.48 -12.48 23.17
C SER A 60 40.41 -13.57 23.16
N ALA A 61 40.86 -14.82 23.33
CA ALA A 61 40.12 -15.92 23.95
C ALA A 61 39.80 -15.54 25.42
N THR A 62 38.78 -16.00 26.13
CA THR A 62 38.24 -17.34 26.47
C THR A 62 36.89 -17.06 27.23
N GLU A 63 35.90 -17.94 27.42
CA GLU A 63 35.92 -19.18 28.21
C GLU A 63 34.67 -20.03 27.95
N ASP A 64 34.90 -21.33 28.10
CA ASP A 64 33.98 -22.46 28.16
C ASP A 64 33.12 -22.42 29.44
N GLY A 65 31.84 -22.76 29.35
CA GLY A 65 30.92 -22.78 30.49
C GLY A 65 29.69 -23.63 30.22
N SER A 66 29.85 -24.94 30.41
CA SER A 66 28.88 -26.01 30.24
C SER A 66 27.54 -25.89 30.98
N ALA A 67 26.54 -26.52 30.34
CA ALA A 67 25.50 -27.40 30.91
C ALA A 67 24.20 -26.81 31.51
N ALA A 68 23.15 -26.91 30.68
CA ALA A 68 22.04 -27.90 30.80
C ALA A 68 20.92 -27.67 31.84
N GLU A 69 19.68 -27.69 31.29
CA GLU A 69 18.40 -28.13 31.88
C GLU A 69 17.83 -27.17 32.96
N GLU A 70 16.55 -26.82 33.07
CA GLU A 70 15.31 -27.48 32.67
C GLU A 70 14.16 -26.46 32.85
N GLN A 71 13.16 -26.53 31.96
CA GLN A 71 11.73 -26.30 32.17
C GLN A 71 11.25 -25.23 33.17
N ASP A 72 10.53 -24.22 32.69
CA ASP A 72 9.19 -23.97 33.24
C ASP A 72 8.28 -23.29 32.21
N SER A 73 7.19 -23.99 31.92
CA SER A 73 5.85 -23.49 31.61
C SER A 73 5.70 -22.43 30.51
N ALA A 74 5.10 -22.88 29.41
CA ALA A 74 4.39 -22.07 28.45
C ALA A 74 3.52 -21.03 29.17
N ASP A 75 3.96 -19.78 29.14
CA ASP A 75 3.06 -18.64 29.26
C ASP A 75 2.44 -18.49 27.88
N GLU A 76 1.31 -19.18 27.67
CA GLU A 76 0.34 -18.74 26.68
C GLU A 76 -0.21 -17.40 27.18
N GLY A 77 0.61 -16.36 27.00
CA GLY A 77 0.14 -15.01 26.87
C GLY A 77 -0.70 -14.96 25.61
N ASP A 78 -1.94 -15.42 25.75
CA ASP A 78 -3.10 -14.89 25.04
C ASP A 78 -3.16 -13.40 25.40
N ASP A 79 -2.20 -12.62 24.88
CA ASP A 79 -2.38 -11.20 24.63
C ASP A 79 -3.32 -11.15 23.43
N ALA A 80 -4.56 -11.61 23.66
CA ALA A 80 -5.69 -11.23 22.87
C ALA A 80 -5.75 -9.71 23.00
N ALA A 81 -5.04 -9.04 22.08
CA ALA A 81 -5.12 -7.62 21.85
C ALA A 81 -6.60 -7.26 21.96
N ALA A 82 -6.94 -6.62 23.07
CA ALA A 82 -8.32 -6.47 23.48
C ALA A 82 -9.03 -5.59 22.45
N GLY A 83 -9.66 -6.24 21.47
CA GLY A 83 -10.65 -5.73 20.53
C GLY A 83 -10.42 -4.30 20.05
N VAL A 84 -9.31 -4.03 19.37
CA VAL A 84 -9.28 -2.85 18.50
C VAL A 84 -10.15 -3.19 17.30
N GLU A 85 -11.35 -2.60 17.25
CA GLU A 85 -12.23 -2.70 16.08
C GLU A 85 -11.45 -2.17 14.88
N ALA A 86 -11.21 -3.04 13.89
CA ALA A 86 -10.30 -2.78 12.77
C ALA A 86 -10.74 -1.67 11.80
N GLY A 87 -11.84 -0.98 12.09
CA GLY A 87 -12.47 -0.05 11.18
C GLY A 87 -13.01 -0.75 9.94
N THR A 88 -13.41 0.02 8.94
CA THR A 88 -13.89 -0.52 7.66
C THR A 88 -13.50 0.47 6.58
N LEU A 89 -13.05 -0.06 5.44
CA LEU A 89 -12.75 0.68 4.23
C LEU A 89 -13.82 0.38 3.19
N THR A 90 -14.21 1.41 2.45
CA THR A 90 -15.05 1.28 1.26
C THR A 90 -14.19 1.55 0.05
N ILE A 91 -14.22 0.62 -0.92
CA ILE A 91 -13.49 0.72 -2.18
C ILE A 91 -14.52 0.77 -3.29
N THR A 92 -14.52 1.84 -4.08
CA THR A 92 -15.39 1.97 -5.26
C THR A 92 -14.55 1.83 -6.51
N LEU A 93 -14.90 0.90 -7.41
CA LEU A 93 -14.31 0.76 -8.73
C LEU A 93 -15.43 0.59 -9.75
N ASP A 94 -15.40 1.36 -10.84
CA ASP A 94 -16.43 1.32 -11.90
C ASP A 94 -17.89 1.52 -11.39
N GLY A 95 -18.04 2.18 -10.24
CA GLY A 95 -19.34 2.39 -9.58
C GLY A 95 -19.82 1.20 -8.73
N GLU A 96 -19.02 0.15 -8.60
CA GLU A 96 -19.26 -0.98 -7.70
C GLU A 96 -18.54 -0.76 -6.37
N GLU A 97 -19.27 -0.90 -5.27
CA GLU A 97 -18.74 -0.73 -3.91
C GLU A 97 -18.34 -2.09 -3.31
N THR A 98 -17.10 -2.17 -2.83
CA THR A 98 -16.56 -3.29 -2.05
C THR A 98 -16.23 -2.82 -0.65
N THR A 99 -16.81 -3.47 0.36
CA THR A 99 -16.51 -3.21 1.77
C THR A 99 -15.40 -4.14 2.25
N LEU A 100 -14.36 -3.57 2.85
CA LEU A 100 -13.24 -4.29 3.45
C LEU A 100 -13.20 -4.00 4.95
N THR A 101 -13.43 -5.01 5.77
CA THR A 101 -13.09 -5.00 7.19
C THR A 101 -11.78 -5.76 7.36
N PRO A 102 -10.64 -5.08 7.51
CA PRO A 102 -9.35 -5.75 7.54
C PRO A 102 -9.15 -6.51 8.86
N ASP A 103 -8.53 -7.67 8.81
CA ASP A 103 -7.97 -8.36 9.99
C ASP A 103 -6.45 -8.18 10.08
N ILE A 104 -5.82 -7.73 8.98
CA ILE A 104 -4.40 -7.40 8.92
C ILE A 104 -4.23 -5.95 8.47
N VAL A 105 -3.70 -5.12 9.35
CA VAL A 105 -3.21 -3.77 9.04
C VAL A 105 -1.80 -3.65 9.60
N ARG A 106 -0.81 -3.85 8.73
CA ARG A 106 0.62 -3.80 9.10
C ARG A 106 1.20 -2.45 8.76
N CYS A 107 1.64 -1.72 9.78
CA CYS A 107 2.31 -0.43 9.65
C CYS A 107 3.78 -0.61 9.98
N ASN A 108 4.66 -0.33 9.02
CA ASN A 108 6.09 -0.48 9.17
C ASN A 108 6.73 0.89 9.37
N GLY A 109 7.51 1.03 10.44
CA GLY A 109 8.13 2.29 10.88
C GLY A 109 7.48 2.81 12.17
N GLU A 110 8.19 3.70 12.88
CA GLU A 110 7.70 4.28 14.13
C GLU A 110 6.50 5.21 13.84
N PRO A 111 5.58 5.43 14.80
CA PRO A 111 4.51 6.42 14.69
C PRO A 111 5.01 7.79 14.22
N GLY A 112 4.29 8.41 13.27
CA GLY A 112 4.72 9.65 12.58
C GLY A 112 5.85 9.45 11.55
N THR A 113 6.41 8.24 11.46
CA THR A 113 7.42 7.85 10.47
C THR A 113 7.05 6.59 9.69
N ILE A 114 5.76 6.24 9.63
CA ILE A 114 5.27 5.08 8.89
C ILE A 114 5.76 5.17 7.43
N ARG A 115 6.42 4.11 6.97
CA ARG A 115 7.03 4.02 5.63
C ARG A 115 6.27 3.08 4.71
N ASN A 116 5.63 2.06 5.27
CA ASN A 116 4.83 1.14 4.47
C ASN A 116 3.63 0.61 5.25
N VAL A 117 2.48 0.61 4.58
CA VAL A 117 1.23 0.06 5.09
C VAL A 117 0.80 -1.08 4.17
N ILE A 118 0.42 -2.21 4.76
CA ILE A 118 -0.23 -3.33 4.07
C ILE A 118 -1.55 -3.62 4.79
N ILE A 119 -2.65 -3.56 4.04
CA ILE A 119 -4.01 -3.81 4.52
C ILE A 119 -4.58 -4.99 3.74
N LYS A 120 -5.10 -5.99 4.46
CA LYS A 120 -5.73 -7.17 3.86
C LYS A 120 -7.01 -7.53 4.59
N GLY A 121 -7.91 -8.18 3.86
CA GLY A 121 -9.10 -8.79 4.42
C GLY A 121 -8.80 -10.16 5.03
N GLN A 122 -9.87 -10.74 5.58
CA GLN A 122 -9.87 -12.03 6.29
C GLN A 122 -9.03 -13.09 5.57
N GLU A 123 -8.30 -13.87 6.37
CA GLU A 123 -7.42 -14.95 5.88
C GLU A 123 -6.23 -14.44 5.04
N GLY A 124 -5.98 -13.12 5.03
CA GLY A 124 -4.88 -12.50 4.32
C GLY A 124 -5.04 -12.45 2.79
N GLU A 125 -6.27 -12.66 2.33
CA GLU A 125 -6.68 -12.66 0.92
C GLU A 125 -6.99 -11.24 0.41
N LEU A 126 -7.40 -11.14 -0.86
CA LEU A 126 -7.85 -9.90 -1.47
C LEU A 126 -9.22 -9.49 -0.91
N PRO A 127 -9.55 -8.18 -0.82
CA PRO A 127 -8.78 -7.05 -1.33
C PRO A 127 -7.48 -6.75 -0.58
N LEU A 128 -6.45 -6.39 -1.34
CA LEU A 128 -5.15 -5.94 -0.83
C LEU A 128 -4.96 -4.46 -1.13
N ILE A 129 -4.61 -3.69 -0.10
CA ILE A 129 -4.18 -2.30 -0.23
C ILE A 129 -2.74 -2.18 0.26
N LYS A 130 -1.89 -1.51 -0.52
CA LYS A 130 -0.51 -1.18 -0.13
C LYS A 130 -0.29 0.31 -0.28
N VAL A 131 0.28 0.94 0.75
CA VAL A 131 0.61 2.37 0.73
C VAL A 131 2.06 2.57 1.16
N THR A 132 2.78 3.39 0.41
CA THR A 132 4.05 4.01 0.80
C THR A 132 3.80 5.52 0.84
N PRO A 133 3.61 6.12 2.02
CA PRO A 133 3.26 7.53 2.15
C PRO A 133 4.23 8.44 1.39
N GLY A 134 3.69 9.39 0.63
CA GLY A 134 4.45 10.32 -0.20
C GLY A 134 4.94 9.76 -1.54
N GLU A 135 4.76 8.46 -1.83
CA GLU A 135 5.36 7.80 -3.00
C GLU A 135 4.37 6.98 -3.83
N PHE A 136 3.59 6.10 -3.20
CA PHE A 136 2.86 5.07 -3.94
C PHE A 136 1.64 4.54 -3.16
N ALA A 137 0.58 4.23 -3.89
CA ALA A 137 -0.54 3.45 -3.38
C ALA A 137 -1.02 2.44 -4.43
N MET A 138 -1.55 1.31 -3.97
CA MET A 138 -2.12 0.27 -4.81
C MET A 138 -3.31 -0.41 -4.14
N VAL A 139 -4.31 -0.75 -4.95
CA VAL A 139 -5.47 -1.56 -4.56
C VAL A 139 -5.60 -2.72 -5.54
N LYS A 140 -5.77 -3.94 -5.04
CA LYS A 140 -6.11 -5.12 -5.84
C LYS A 140 -7.34 -5.78 -5.23
N LEU A 141 -8.43 -5.85 -5.99
CA LEU A 141 -9.71 -6.38 -5.51
C LEU A 141 -9.82 -7.90 -5.64
N ASP A 142 -9.29 -8.47 -6.72
CA ASP A 142 -9.37 -9.91 -7.02
C ASP A 142 -8.15 -10.38 -7.83
N ASP A 143 -8.02 -11.70 -8.01
CA ASP A 143 -6.87 -12.31 -8.66
C ASP A 143 -6.81 -12.07 -10.18
N GLN A 144 -7.97 -11.88 -10.83
CA GLN A 144 -8.09 -11.75 -12.28
C GLN A 144 -7.87 -10.30 -12.74
N GLY A 145 -8.30 -9.32 -11.95
CA GLY A 145 -8.13 -7.89 -12.19
C GLY A 145 -6.68 -7.41 -12.05
N GLU A 146 -6.33 -6.42 -12.87
CA GLU A 146 -5.09 -5.67 -12.67
C GLU A 146 -5.19 -4.82 -11.39
N PRO A 147 -4.09 -4.64 -10.65
CA PRO A 147 -4.07 -3.73 -9.52
C PRO A 147 -4.17 -2.28 -9.98
N GLU A 148 -5.07 -1.53 -9.35
CA GLU A 148 -5.14 -0.08 -9.45
C GLU A 148 -3.96 0.55 -8.72
N LYS A 149 -3.29 1.53 -9.34
CA LYS A 149 -2.06 2.12 -8.82
C LYS A 149 -2.07 3.63 -8.95
N SER A 150 -1.46 4.28 -7.97
CA SER A 150 -1.21 5.71 -7.99
C SER A 150 0.18 6.01 -7.44
N SER A 151 0.85 7.01 -8.03
CA SER A 151 2.06 7.61 -7.47
C SER A 151 1.74 8.81 -6.57
N SER A 152 0.46 9.09 -6.34
CA SER A 152 -0.01 10.13 -5.43
C SER A 152 -0.64 9.48 -4.19
N THR A 153 -0.38 10.09 -3.05
CA THR A 153 -0.92 9.69 -1.74
C THR A 153 -1.49 10.89 -0.98
N THR A 154 -1.82 11.98 -1.69
CA THR A 154 -2.24 13.25 -1.07
C THR A 154 -3.40 13.10 -0.10
N ASP A 155 -4.37 12.24 -0.43
CA ASP A 155 -5.58 12.00 0.36
C ASP A 155 -5.45 10.76 1.27
N ILE A 156 -4.22 10.28 1.46
CA ILE A 156 -3.90 9.13 2.33
C ILE A 156 -2.94 9.60 3.41
N THR A 157 -3.38 9.52 4.67
CA THR A 157 -2.58 9.89 5.83
C THR A 157 -2.28 8.64 6.65
N ALA A 158 -1.01 8.43 7.02
CA ALA A 158 -0.57 7.34 7.89
C ALA A 158 0.23 7.95 9.05
N GLU A 159 -0.45 8.18 10.16
CA GLU A 159 0.07 8.88 11.35
C GLU A 159 -0.50 8.22 12.61
N ASP A 160 0.22 8.28 13.73
CA ASP A 160 -0.27 7.86 15.04
C ASP A 160 -1.00 6.51 15.05
N ASP A 161 -0.35 5.49 14.49
CA ASP A 161 -0.89 4.12 14.39
C ASP A 161 -2.25 4.01 13.68
N THR A 162 -2.55 4.95 12.79
CA THR A 162 -3.80 5.00 12.05
C THR A 162 -3.54 5.32 10.59
N ILE A 163 -4.33 4.71 9.71
CA ILE A 163 -4.36 5.04 8.28
C ILE A 163 -5.74 5.55 7.93
N THR A 164 -5.77 6.74 7.32
CA THR A 164 -6.99 7.37 6.83
C THR A 164 -6.90 7.58 5.33
N PHE A 165 -7.95 7.15 4.63
CA PHE A 165 -8.22 7.43 3.24
C PHE A 165 -9.40 8.40 3.20
N ALA A 166 -9.17 9.63 2.73
CA ALA A 166 -10.21 10.64 2.61
C ALA A 166 -10.67 10.72 1.15
N GLU A 167 -11.53 9.78 0.73
CA GLU A 167 -11.90 9.59 -0.68
C GLU A 167 -10.67 9.52 -1.62
N ALA A 168 -9.65 8.79 -1.20
CA ALA A 168 -8.37 8.71 -1.89
C ALA A 168 -8.50 8.00 -3.25
N THR A 169 -8.07 8.68 -4.31
CA THR A 169 -8.05 8.09 -5.66
C THR A 169 -6.76 7.31 -5.89
N ILE A 170 -6.88 6.00 -6.14
CA ILE A 170 -5.78 5.09 -6.46
C ILE A 170 -6.11 4.43 -7.80
N GLY A 171 -5.43 4.82 -8.88
CA GLY A 171 -5.84 4.43 -10.23
C GLY A 171 -7.24 4.96 -10.53
N ASP A 172 -8.14 4.08 -10.98
CA ASP A 172 -9.56 4.37 -11.16
C ASP A 172 -10.41 4.05 -9.92
N ALA A 173 -9.82 3.46 -8.87
CA ALA A 173 -10.51 3.17 -7.61
C ALA A 173 -10.52 4.38 -6.65
N VAL A 174 -11.61 4.51 -5.89
CA VAL A 174 -11.72 5.46 -4.76
C VAL A 174 -11.80 4.67 -3.46
N VAL A 175 -10.92 4.97 -2.51
CA VAL A 175 -10.90 4.33 -1.18
C VAL A 175 -11.27 5.36 -0.12
N ASP A 176 -12.19 5.02 0.76
CA ASP A 176 -12.59 5.86 1.88
C ASP A 176 -12.66 5.08 3.18
N GLY A 177 -12.22 5.72 4.26
CA GLY A 177 -12.34 5.20 5.62
C GLY A 177 -11.04 5.30 6.42
N THR A 178 -11.14 4.93 7.68
CA THR A 178 -10.03 4.96 8.64
C THR A 178 -9.91 3.62 9.32
N VAL A 179 -8.68 3.11 9.40
CA VAL A 179 -8.36 1.85 10.09
C VAL A 179 -7.12 2.03 10.98
N PRO A 180 -7.12 1.47 12.19
CA PRO A 180 -5.94 1.45 13.04
C PRO A 180 -4.92 0.43 12.53
N CYS A 181 -3.65 0.66 12.78
CA CYS A 181 -2.61 -0.35 12.69
C CYS A 181 -2.94 -1.47 13.69
N LEU A 182 -3.09 -2.70 13.19
CA LEU A 182 -3.40 -3.87 14.01
C LEU A 182 -2.14 -4.65 14.39
N GLN A 183 -1.08 -4.50 13.59
CA GLN A 183 0.21 -5.12 13.80
C GLN A 183 1.28 -4.05 13.58
N GLY A 184 1.84 -3.55 14.68
CA GLY A 184 3.01 -2.69 14.71
C GLY A 184 4.25 -3.56 14.91
N GLU A 185 5.22 -3.41 13.99
CA GLU A 185 6.58 -3.95 14.05
C GLU A 185 6.68 -5.50 14.12
N ASP A 186 7.11 -6.12 13.02
CA ASP A 186 7.78 -7.42 13.13
C ASP A 186 9.26 -7.15 13.48
N ASP A 187 9.71 -7.81 14.56
CA ASP A 187 11.07 -7.89 15.11
C ASP A 187 12.21 -7.93 14.07
#